data_AF-A0A139P6N5-F1
#
_entry.id   AF-A0A139P6N5-F1
#
_cell.length_a   1.000
_cell.length_b   1.000
_cell.length_c   1.000
_cell.angle_alpha   90.00
_cell.angle_beta   90.00
_cell.angle_gamma   90.00
#
_symmetry.space_group_name_H-M   'P 1'
#
loop_
_entity.id
_entity.type
_entity.pdbx_description
1 polymer ?
#
loop_
_entity_poly.entity_id
_entity_poly.type
_entity_poly.pdbx_seq_one_letter_code
_entity_poly.pdbx_strand_id
1 'polypeptide(L)'
;MGTKGILAAFVAAFITVNMYKFCVLKDITIKMPKEVPGTISQTFRDIFPFSFAVFAAVIIDTLIRHFFGHSFAEAVISLMQPLFSAADGYLGIAIIWGAMALFWFVGVHGPSIVEPAIVAVIYANVETNLQLVKAGEQASNVLTVGLGNFVGTMGGTGATLVVPFLFLLFAKSKQLKAVGKASFIPVSFAVNEPLLFATPIILNPYFFVPFLFAPIANVWIFKFFVDVLKMNSFMYVLPWATPAPIGLILGTGVSALAIILVFVLIFVDSIIYLPFIKAYDASLLEEEKQKTSEERTEQSNPETVSDKEVVTKLGNQSINVLVLCAGAGTSAMLANAITEGAKETGATISASAGAYGSHYEIMKNFDMIILAPQVNSFYEDIKKDTDALGIKLAATKGAEYIKLTRDPKGAISFVLSYFD
;
A
#
# COMPACT_ATOMS: atom_id res chain seq x y z
N MET A 1 -21.88 20.49 -8.76
CA MET A 1 -21.12 19.32 -9.24
C MET A 1 -19.80 19.82 -9.82
N GLY A 2 -18.69 19.20 -9.47
CA GLY A 2 -17.32 19.70 -9.72
C GLY A 2 -16.47 19.65 -8.44
N THR A 3 -15.16 19.90 -8.55
CA THR A 3 -14.20 19.78 -7.44
C THR A 3 -14.52 20.73 -6.27
N LYS A 4 -15.07 21.91 -6.56
CA LYS A 4 -15.58 22.86 -5.55
C LYS A 4 -16.70 22.27 -4.66
N GLY A 5 -17.39 21.23 -5.12
CA GLY A 5 -18.47 20.57 -4.38
C GLY A 5 -18.01 19.41 -3.49
N ILE A 6 -16.75 18.97 -3.54
CA ILE A 6 -16.31 17.74 -2.85
C ILE A 6 -16.43 17.89 -1.31
N LEU A 7 -15.98 19.02 -0.75
CA LEU A 7 -16.12 19.27 0.69
C LEU A 7 -17.59 19.37 1.12
N ALA A 8 -18.42 20.02 0.32
CA ALA A 8 -19.86 20.08 0.56
C ALA A 8 -20.53 18.70 0.45
N ALA A 9 -20.04 17.83 -0.44
CA ALA A 9 -20.54 16.47 -0.60
C ALA A 9 -20.26 15.59 0.63
N PHE A 10 -19.11 15.74 1.30
CA PHE A 10 -18.85 15.06 2.57
C PHE A 10 -19.87 15.45 3.64
N VAL A 11 -20.13 16.75 3.79
CA VAL A 11 -21.13 17.25 4.76
C VAL A 11 -22.52 16.74 4.41
N ALA A 12 -22.90 16.80 3.13
CA ALA A 12 -24.17 16.26 2.66
C ALA A 12 -24.31 14.76 2.93
N ALA A 13 -23.25 13.96 2.71
CA ALA A 13 -23.24 12.54 3.01
C ALA A 13 -23.47 12.27 4.51
N PHE A 14 -22.80 13.01 5.41
CA PHE A 14 -23.04 12.88 6.84
C PHE A 14 -24.47 13.27 7.23
N ILE A 15 -25.02 14.36 6.67
CA ILE A 15 -26.40 14.76 6.92
C ILE A 15 -27.35 13.65 6.47
N THR A 16 -27.22 13.17 5.24
CA THR A 16 -28.11 12.15 4.67
C THR A 16 -28.07 10.86 5.48
N VAL A 17 -26.88 10.34 5.81
CA VAL A 17 -26.74 9.08 6.57
C VAL A 17 -27.30 9.23 7.98
N ASN A 18 -27.04 10.35 8.66
CA ASN A 18 -27.55 10.57 10.02
C ASN A 18 -29.07 10.78 10.05
N MET A 19 -29.63 11.49 9.07
CA MET A 19 -31.09 11.64 8.94
C MET A 19 -31.76 10.31 8.65
N TYR A 20 -31.16 9.51 7.76
CA TYR A 20 -31.64 8.15 7.47
C TYR A 20 -31.63 7.28 8.72
N LYS A 21 -30.49 7.23 9.44
CA LYS A 21 -30.37 6.52 10.71
C LYS A 21 -31.41 6.99 11.73
N PHE A 22 -31.62 8.30 11.88
CA PHE A 22 -32.58 8.88 12.80
C PHE A 22 -34.02 8.42 12.50
N CYS A 23 -34.45 8.54 11.24
CA CYS A 23 -35.79 8.12 10.82
C CYS A 23 -36.01 6.61 11.02
N VAL A 24 -35.02 5.78 10.69
CA VAL A 24 -35.09 4.33 10.89
C VAL A 24 -35.20 3.96 12.37
N LEU A 25 -34.35 4.54 13.23
CA LEU A 25 -34.37 4.25 14.67
C LEU A 25 -35.65 4.72 15.37
N LYS A 26 -36.33 5.72 14.81
CA LYS A 26 -37.56 6.29 15.37
C LYS A 26 -38.84 5.78 14.67
N ASP A 27 -38.72 4.82 13.75
CA ASP A 27 -39.83 4.32 12.92
C ASP A 27 -40.62 5.46 12.23
N ILE A 28 -39.91 6.52 11.82
CA ILE A 28 -40.49 7.64 11.07
C ILE A 28 -40.56 7.23 9.61
N THR A 29 -41.66 6.56 9.26
CA THR A 29 -41.91 6.00 7.94
C THR A 29 -43.39 6.07 7.59
N ILE A 30 -43.69 6.03 6.30
CA ILE A 30 -45.03 5.68 5.82
C ILE A 30 -45.18 4.16 5.89
N LYS A 31 -46.20 3.66 6.60
CA LYS A 31 -46.45 2.22 6.79
C LYS A 31 -47.29 1.70 5.64
N MET A 32 -46.77 0.73 4.90
CA MET A 32 -47.50 0.08 3.81
C MET A 32 -48.15 -1.23 4.27
N PRO A 33 -49.34 -1.56 3.75
CA PRO A 33 -49.96 -2.87 3.92
C PRO A 33 -49.06 -4.01 3.42
N LYS A 34 -49.33 -5.25 3.87
CA LYS A 34 -48.52 -6.43 3.53
C LYS A 34 -48.64 -6.82 2.05
N GLU A 35 -49.72 -6.39 1.41
CA GLU A 35 -50.04 -6.64 0.01
C GLU A 35 -49.18 -5.80 -0.95
N VAL A 36 -48.46 -4.80 -0.44
CA VAL A 36 -47.63 -3.90 -1.24
C VAL A 36 -46.24 -4.53 -1.47
N PRO A 37 -45.77 -4.63 -2.72
CA PRO A 37 -44.43 -5.12 -3.06
C PRO A 37 -43.30 -4.42 -2.29
N GLY A 38 -42.26 -5.18 -1.93
CA GLY A 38 -41.15 -4.70 -1.10
C GLY A 38 -40.46 -3.44 -1.63
N THR A 39 -40.22 -3.34 -2.95
CA THR A 39 -39.59 -2.17 -3.57
C THR A 39 -40.42 -0.89 -3.39
N ILE A 40 -41.74 -1.01 -3.48
CA ILE A 40 -42.65 0.12 -3.28
C ILE A 40 -42.66 0.49 -1.80
N SER A 41 -42.76 -0.50 -0.90
CA SER A 41 -42.69 -0.30 0.55
C SER A 41 -41.40 0.40 0.98
N GLN A 42 -40.25 0.02 0.39
CA GLN A 42 -38.97 0.64 0.66
C GLN A 42 -38.94 2.10 0.19
N THR A 43 -39.44 2.40 -1.01
CA THR A 43 -39.49 3.79 -1.52
C THR A 43 -40.27 4.71 -0.57
N PHE A 44 -41.40 4.24 -0.02
CA PHE A 44 -42.19 4.99 0.96
C PHE A 44 -41.53 5.12 2.34
N ARG A 45 -40.69 4.14 2.72
CA ARG A 45 -39.83 4.24 3.91
C ARG A 45 -38.78 5.32 3.78
N ASP A 46 -38.26 5.52 2.58
CA ASP A 46 -37.15 6.44 2.33
C ASP A 46 -37.59 7.91 2.19
N ILE A 47 -38.91 8.17 2.04
CA ILE A 47 -39.46 9.52 1.83
C ILE A 47 -39.05 10.50 2.94
N PHE A 48 -39.28 10.15 4.21
CA PHE A 48 -38.94 11.04 5.32
C PHE A 48 -37.42 11.22 5.51
N PRO A 49 -36.60 10.14 5.53
CA PRO A 49 -35.15 10.24 5.50
C PRO A 49 -34.61 11.24 4.48
N PHE A 50 -35.02 11.10 3.22
CA PHE A 50 -34.51 11.92 2.13
C PHE A 50 -35.08 13.34 2.18
N SER A 51 -36.36 13.50 2.52
CA SER A 51 -36.97 14.83 2.68
C SER A 51 -36.26 15.63 3.75
N PHE A 52 -36.03 15.06 4.94
CA PHE A 52 -35.34 15.75 6.03
C PHE A 52 -33.89 16.09 5.68
N ALA A 53 -33.18 15.17 5.02
CA ALA A 53 -31.82 15.43 4.55
C ALA A 53 -31.78 16.59 3.54
N VAL A 54 -32.68 16.61 2.56
CA VAL A 54 -32.77 17.68 1.56
C VAL A 54 -33.17 19.00 2.20
N PHE A 55 -34.18 19.02 3.07
CA PHE A 55 -34.57 20.23 3.79
C PHE A 55 -33.43 20.78 4.64
N ALA A 56 -32.73 19.92 5.39
CA ALA A 56 -31.56 20.34 6.17
C ALA A 56 -30.48 20.97 5.28
N ALA A 57 -30.14 20.32 4.17
CA ALA A 57 -29.14 20.83 3.22
C ALA A 57 -29.55 22.18 2.61
N VAL A 58 -30.81 22.32 2.18
CA VAL A 58 -31.35 23.57 1.61
C VAL A 58 -31.37 24.68 2.64
N ILE A 59 -31.79 24.41 3.89
CA ILE A 59 -31.79 25.40 4.97
C ILE A 59 -30.37 25.88 5.24
N ILE A 60 -29.40 24.95 5.37
CA ILE A 60 -27.99 25.31 5.59
C ILE A 60 -27.46 26.18 4.45
N ASP A 61 -27.62 25.76 3.19
CA ASP A 61 -27.12 26.54 2.04
C ASP A 61 -27.80 27.90 1.92
N THR A 62 -29.11 27.98 2.17
CA THR A 62 -29.87 29.24 2.14
C THR A 62 -29.41 30.20 3.23
N LEU A 63 -29.20 29.72 4.45
CA LEU A 63 -28.69 30.54 5.55
C LEU A 63 -27.28 31.06 5.24
N ILE A 64 -26.40 30.21 4.70
CA ILE A 64 -25.05 30.65 4.35
C ILE A 64 -25.08 31.69 3.23
N ARG A 65 -25.91 31.52 2.19
CA ARG A 65 -26.07 32.53 1.15
C ARG A 65 -26.59 33.85 1.71
N HIS A 66 -27.52 33.80 2.66
CA HIS A 66 -28.08 35.00 3.28
C HIS A 66 -27.05 35.79 4.08
N PHE A 67 -26.22 35.12 4.90
CA PHE A 67 -25.26 35.79 5.78
C PHE A 67 -23.91 36.09 5.12
N PHE A 68 -23.45 35.24 4.20
CA PHE A 68 -22.09 35.30 3.64
C PHE A 68 -22.07 35.65 2.15
N GLY A 69 -23.22 35.73 1.47
CA GLY A 69 -23.31 36.07 0.05
C GLY A 69 -22.79 35.00 -0.92
N HIS A 70 -22.39 33.83 -0.40
CA HIS A 70 -21.83 32.72 -1.16
C HIS A 70 -22.55 31.41 -0.84
N SER A 71 -22.41 30.41 -1.70
CA SER A 71 -22.93 29.06 -1.41
C SER A 71 -22.21 28.41 -0.23
N PHE A 72 -22.82 27.41 0.42
CA PHE A 72 -22.18 26.62 1.47
C PHE A 72 -20.83 26.05 1.00
N ALA A 73 -20.79 25.52 -0.22
CA ALA A 73 -19.58 24.95 -0.81
C ALA A 73 -18.44 25.99 -0.91
N GLU A 74 -18.74 27.19 -1.39
CA GLU A 74 -17.77 28.28 -1.48
C GLU A 74 -17.32 28.79 -0.10
N ALA A 75 -18.25 28.90 0.85
CA ALA A 75 -17.95 29.31 2.21
C ALA A 75 -16.98 28.32 2.89
N VAL A 76 -17.20 27.02 2.73
CA VAL A 76 -16.30 25.98 3.27
C VAL A 76 -14.93 26.05 2.61
N ILE A 77 -14.84 26.25 1.29
CA ILE A 77 -13.55 26.44 0.61
C ILE A 77 -12.84 27.68 1.14
N SER A 78 -13.54 28.81 1.26
CA SER A 78 -12.98 30.06 1.77
C SER A 78 -12.45 29.91 3.20
N LEU A 79 -13.18 29.18 4.05
CA LEU A 79 -12.77 28.89 5.43
C LEU A 79 -11.51 28.03 5.48
N MET A 80 -11.39 27.04 4.59
CA MET A 80 -10.26 26.12 4.53
C MET A 80 -9.07 26.68 3.73
N GLN A 81 -9.23 27.80 3.03
CA GLN A 81 -8.21 28.29 2.11
C GLN A 81 -6.87 28.63 2.77
N PRO A 82 -6.80 29.20 4.00
CA PRO A 82 -5.52 29.40 4.68
C PRO A 82 -4.78 28.07 4.95
N LEU A 83 -5.52 27.02 5.32
CA LEU A 83 -4.97 25.68 5.53
C LEU A 83 -4.44 25.09 4.22
N PHE A 84 -5.19 25.21 3.13
CA PHE A 84 -4.77 24.73 1.81
C PHE A 84 -3.56 25.49 1.28
N SER A 85 -3.50 26.80 1.49
CA SER A 85 -2.33 27.63 1.13
C SER A 85 -1.10 27.23 1.94
N ALA A 86 -1.26 26.97 3.25
CA ALA A 86 -0.17 26.46 4.08
C ALA A 86 0.28 25.05 3.65
N ALA A 87 -0.67 24.20 3.26
CA ALA A 87 -0.39 22.85 2.77
C ALA A 87 0.35 22.83 1.42
N ASP A 88 0.10 23.81 0.54
CA ASP A 88 0.84 23.99 -0.73
C ASP A 88 2.28 24.52 -0.53
N GLY A 89 2.55 25.14 0.63
CA GLY A 89 3.89 25.60 0.99
C GLY A 89 4.91 24.46 1.12
N TYR A 90 6.21 24.78 1.01
CA TYR A 90 7.31 23.82 1.10
C TYR A 90 7.24 22.91 2.35
N LEU A 91 6.88 23.47 3.51
CA LEU A 91 6.72 22.70 4.73
C LEU A 91 5.47 21.80 4.68
N GLY A 92 4.35 22.31 4.17
CA GLY A 92 3.10 21.56 4.05
C GLY A 92 3.26 20.32 3.18
N ILE A 93 3.81 20.48 1.98
CA ILE A 93 4.07 19.35 1.08
C ILE A 93 5.10 18.38 1.68
N ALA A 94 6.15 18.87 2.34
CA ALA A 94 7.12 17.98 3.02
C ALA A 94 6.45 17.11 4.09
N ILE A 95 5.57 17.69 4.91
CA ILE A 95 4.84 16.95 5.95
C ILE A 95 3.90 15.92 5.32
N ILE A 96 3.15 16.29 4.27
CA ILE A 96 2.20 15.39 3.61
C ILE A 96 2.90 14.14 3.06
N TRP A 97 3.91 14.32 2.21
CA TRP A 97 4.59 13.19 1.55
C TRP A 97 5.58 12.48 2.47
N GLY A 98 6.19 13.20 3.41
CA GLY A 98 6.96 12.60 4.50
C GLY A 98 6.08 11.71 5.39
N ALA A 99 4.87 12.14 5.75
CA ALA A 99 3.95 11.32 6.54
C ALA A 99 3.49 10.07 5.78
N MET A 100 3.19 10.17 4.48
CA MET A 100 2.88 9.00 3.65
C MET A 100 4.02 7.96 3.69
N ALA A 101 5.26 8.40 3.52
CA ALA A 101 6.42 7.53 3.60
C ALA A 101 6.62 6.97 5.03
N LEU A 102 6.44 7.78 6.06
CA LEU A 102 6.59 7.36 7.45
C LEU A 102 5.58 6.25 7.82
N PHE A 103 4.30 6.42 7.48
CA PHE A 103 3.28 5.41 7.75
C PHE A 103 3.62 4.09 7.05
N TRP A 104 4.02 4.15 5.78
CA TRP A 104 4.41 2.94 5.04
C TRP A 104 5.68 2.29 5.62
N PHE A 105 6.64 3.09 6.06
CA PHE A 105 7.85 2.58 6.70
C PHE A 105 7.53 1.79 7.98
N VAL A 106 6.51 2.19 8.74
CA VAL A 106 6.04 1.45 9.92
C VAL A 106 5.01 0.35 9.61
N GLY A 107 4.73 0.09 8.32
CA GLY A 107 3.85 -1.00 7.88
C GLY A 107 2.37 -0.63 7.72
N VAL A 108 2.02 0.66 7.75
CA VAL A 108 0.66 1.16 7.54
C VAL A 108 0.57 1.80 6.15
N HIS A 109 -0.47 1.48 5.37
CA HIS A 109 -0.60 2.03 4.00
C HIS A 109 -0.77 3.56 4.01
N GLY A 110 0.34 4.29 3.80
CA GLY A 110 0.44 5.75 3.95
C GLY A 110 -0.60 6.55 3.16
N PRO A 111 -0.78 6.31 1.84
CA PRO A 111 -1.82 6.97 1.06
C PRO A 111 -3.21 6.84 1.66
N SER A 112 -3.56 5.67 2.20
CA SER A 112 -4.90 5.43 2.77
C SER A 112 -5.15 6.21 4.06
N ILE A 113 -4.09 6.64 4.74
CA ILE A 113 -4.18 7.46 5.96
C ILE A 113 -4.19 8.95 5.62
N VAL A 114 -3.30 9.38 4.73
CA VAL A 114 -3.03 10.80 4.48
C VAL A 114 -3.94 11.38 3.39
N GLU A 115 -4.17 10.67 2.28
CA GLU A 115 -4.94 11.21 1.15
C GLU A 115 -6.36 11.63 1.50
N PRO A 116 -7.14 10.89 2.33
CA PRO A 116 -8.50 11.29 2.67
C PRO A 116 -8.59 12.70 3.27
N ALA A 117 -7.53 13.15 3.97
CA ALA A 117 -7.48 14.49 4.56
C ALA A 117 -7.26 15.61 3.53
N ILE A 118 -6.68 15.30 2.37
CA ILE A 118 -6.30 16.28 1.34
C ILE A 118 -6.99 16.08 -0.01
N VAL A 119 -7.76 14.98 -0.18
CA VAL A 119 -8.36 14.60 -1.47
C VAL A 119 -9.18 15.72 -2.10
N ALA A 120 -9.92 16.47 -1.28
CA ALA A 120 -10.74 17.56 -1.78
C ALA A 120 -9.90 18.69 -2.41
N VAL A 121 -8.80 19.08 -1.76
CA VAL A 121 -7.94 20.17 -2.24
C VAL A 121 -7.10 19.74 -3.44
N ILE A 122 -6.53 18.53 -3.43
CA ILE A 122 -5.64 18.08 -4.51
C ILE A 122 -6.37 17.96 -5.86
N TYR A 123 -7.66 17.63 -5.87
CA TYR A 123 -8.47 17.62 -7.09
C TYR A 123 -8.98 19.02 -7.45
N ALA A 124 -9.35 19.84 -6.45
CA ALA A 124 -9.74 21.23 -6.69
C ALA A 124 -8.63 22.06 -7.34
N ASN A 125 -7.38 21.82 -6.95
CA ASN A 125 -6.22 22.51 -7.49
C ASN A 125 -5.92 22.12 -8.94
N VAL A 126 -6.16 20.88 -9.36
CA VAL A 126 -6.01 20.48 -10.78
C VAL A 126 -7.00 21.24 -11.66
N GLU A 127 -8.27 21.30 -11.24
CA GLU A 127 -9.28 22.07 -11.97
C GLU A 127 -8.91 23.56 -12.00
N THR A 128 -8.49 24.12 -10.86
CA THR A 128 -8.06 25.53 -10.78
C THR A 128 -6.90 25.81 -11.72
N ASN A 129 -5.88 24.95 -11.75
CA ASN A 129 -4.75 25.06 -12.68
C ASN A 129 -5.17 25.00 -14.15
N LEU A 130 -6.11 24.11 -14.49
CA LEU A 130 -6.63 24.04 -15.85
C LEU A 130 -7.34 25.35 -16.26
N GLN A 131 -8.09 25.97 -15.34
CA GLN A 131 -8.75 27.25 -15.61
C GLN A 131 -7.75 28.40 -15.75
N LEU A 132 -6.70 28.45 -14.92
CA LEU A 132 -5.62 29.43 -15.04
C LEU A 132 -4.98 29.35 -16.43
N VAL A 133 -4.61 28.15 -16.88
CA VAL A 133 -3.99 27.94 -18.19
C VAL A 133 -4.93 28.32 -19.33
N LYS A 134 -6.24 28.02 -19.23
CA LYS A 134 -7.23 28.47 -20.22
C LYS A 134 -7.38 30.00 -20.27
N ALA A 135 -7.12 30.69 -19.16
CA ALA A 135 -7.08 32.15 -19.08
C ALA A 135 -5.74 32.75 -19.56
N GLY A 136 -4.78 31.93 -19.98
CA GLY A 136 -3.43 32.37 -20.36
C GLY A 136 -2.49 32.60 -19.18
N GLU A 137 -2.87 32.17 -17.98
CA GLU A 137 -2.05 32.22 -16.77
C GLU A 137 -1.28 30.92 -16.53
N GLN A 138 -0.33 30.93 -15.59
CA GLN A 138 0.42 29.74 -15.20
C GLN A 138 -0.42 28.84 -14.28
N ALA A 139 -0.34 27.51 -14.47
CA ALA A 139 -0.80 26.55 -13.47
C ALA A 139 0.13 26.60 -12.23
N SER A 140 -0.25 27.34 -11.20
CA SER A 140 0.62 27.63 -10.05
C SER A 140 0.37 26.77 -8.81
N ASN A 141 -0.79 26.12 -8.66
CA ASN A 141 -1.08 25.32 -7.47
C ASN A 141 -0.31 23.99 -7.54
N VAL A 142 0.54 23.72 -6.57
CA VAL A 142 1.47 22.58 -6.57
C VAL A 142 0.81 21.36 -5.93
N LEU A 143 0.07 21.56 -4.83
CA LEU A 143 -0.66 20.52 -4.10
C LEU A 143 -1.79 19.96 -4.97
N THR A 144 -1.48 18.93 -5.74
CA THR A 144 -2.36 18.31 -6.74
C THR A 144 -2.25 16.79 -6.65
N VAL A 145 -3.24 16.07 -7.20
CA VAL A 145 -3.19 14.60 -7.21
C VAL A 145 -2.00 14.09 -8.05
N GLY A 146 -1.61 14.82 -9.10
CA GLY A 146 -0.45 14.50 -9.92
C GLY A 146 0.89 14.69 -9.19
N LEU A 147 1.01 15.70 -8.31
CA LEU A 147 2.18 15.84 -7.42
C LEU A 147 2.35 14.61 -6.54
N GLY A 148 1.25 14.03 -6.07
CA GLY A 148 1.28 12.74 -5.39
C GLY A 148 1.80 11.65 -6.30
N ASN A 149 0.99 11.28 -7.30
CA ASN A 149 1.19 10.06 -8.08
C ASN A 149 2.49 10.01 -8.88
N PHE A 150 2.96 11.15 -9.39
CA PHE A 150 4.03 11.17 -10.40
C PHE A 150 5.32 11.84 -9.94
N VAL A 151 5.35 12.36 -8.70
CA VAL A 151 6.52 13.07 -8.15
C VAL A 151 6.81 12.58 -6.73
N GLY A 152 5.90 12.81 -5.78
CA GLY A 152 6.09 12.44 -4.36
C GLY A 152 6.08 10.94 -4.12
N THR A 153 5.30 10.19 -4.89
CA THR A 153 5.26 8.71 -4.87
C THR A 153 5.71 8.11 -6.21
N MET A 154 6.75 8.71 -6.81
CA MET A 154 7.32 8.24 -8.07
C MET A 154 7.74 6.76 -7.97
N GLY A 155 7.01 5.87 -8.66
CA GLY A 155 7.19 4.42 -8.60
C GLY A 155 6.73 3.78 -7.29
N GLY A 156 5.79 4.41 -6.58
CA GLY A 156 5.23 3.96 -5.31
C GLY A 156 5.66 4.83 -4.13
N THR A 157 5.14 4.51 -2.93
CA THR A 157 5.48 5.28 -1.72
C THR A 157 6.98 5.20 -1.44
N GLY A 158 7.59 6.34 -1.12
CA GLY A 158 9.04 6.46 -0.91
C GLY A 158 9.81 6.92 -2.15
N ALA A 159 9.15 7.22 -3.27
CA ALA A 159 9.81 7.55 -4.53
C ALA A 159 10.73 6.41 -5.02
N THR A 160 10.22 5.18 -4.96
CA THR A 160 11.01 3.96 -5.17
C THR A 160 11.29 3.60 -6.63
N LEU A 161 10.88 4.41 -7.61
CA LEU A 161 11.02 4.09 -9.03
C LEU A 161 12.43 3.62 -9.39
N VAL A 162 13.45 4.31 -8.90
CA VAL A 162 14.85 4.03 -9.23
C VAL A 162 15.39 2.75 -8.57
N VAL A 163 14.80 2.31 -7.46
CA VAL A 163 15.39 1.29 -6.57
C VAL A 163 15.57 -0.07 -7.27
N PRO A 164 14.58 -0.64 -7.99
CA PRO A 164 14.77 -1.90 -8.71
C PRO A 164 15.86 -1.80 -9.79
N PHE A 165 15.96 -0.65 -10.47
CA PHE A 165 17.00 -0.42 -11.47
C PHE A 165 18.38 -0.32 -10.82
N LEU A 166 18.49 0.35 -9.67
CA LEU A 166 19.74 0.41 -8.91
C LEU A 166 20.16 -0.98 -8.42
N PHE A 167 19.22 -1.85 -8.02
CA PHE A 167 19.54 -3.24 -7.69
C PHE A 167 20.08 -4.01 -8.90
N LEU A 168 19.44 -3.88 -10.06
CA LEU A 168 19.88 -4.55 -11.28
C LEU A 168 21.25 -4.07 -11.76
N LEU A 169 21.55 -2.78 -11.63
CA LEU A 169 22.77 -2.16 -12.17
C LEU A 169 23.95 -2.21 -11.19
N PHE A 170 23.70 -2.08 -9.88
CA PHE A 170 24.76 -1.85 -8.89
C PHE A 170 24.83 -2.88 -7.76
N ALA A 171 23.76 -3.62 -7.47
CA ALA A 171 23.83 -4.63 -6.41
C ALA A 171 24.71 -5.80 -6.85
N LYS A 172 25.37 -6.42 -5.88
CA LYS A 172 26.22 -7.60 -6.06
C LYS A 172 25.58 -8.85 -5.45
N SER A 173 24.83 -8.71 -4.35
CA SER A 173 24.13 -9.83 -3.71
C SER A 173 23.15 -10.49 -4.68
N LYS A 174 22.98 -11.80 -4.54
CA LYS A 174 22.01 -12.56 -5.35
C LYS A 174 20.60 -12.12 -5.00
N GLN A 175 20.35 -11.85 -3.72
CA GLN A 175 19.04 -11.42 -3.23
C GLN A 175 18.57 -10.12 -3.88
N LEU A 176 19.34 -9.02 -3.80
CA LEU A 176 18.89 -7.74 -4.35
C LEU A 176 18.73 -7.78 -5.88
N LYS A 177 19.62 -8.47 -6.59
CA LYS A 177 19.47 -8.69 -8.04
C LYS A 177 18.17 -9.40 -8.40
N ALA A 178 17.82 -10.45 -7.65
CA ALA A 178 16.58 -11.18 -7.86
C ALA A 178 15.36 -10.30 -7.59
N VAL A 179 15.38 -9.51 -6.51
CA VAL A 179 14.30 -8.58 -6.19
C VAL A 179 14.18 -7.48 -7.25
N GLY A 180 15.29 -6.90 -7.70
CA GLY A 180 15.28 -5.91 -8.78
C GLY A 180 14.62 -6.45 -10.06
N LYS A 181 14.94 -7.69 -10.44
CA LYS A 181 14.34 -8.37 -11.60
C LYS A 181 12.84 -8.64 -11.41
N ALA A 182 12.41 -8.99 -10.21
CA ALA A 182 11.01 -9.28 -9.92
C ALA A 182 10.15 -8.01 -9.79
N SER A 183 10.73 -6.90 -9.35
CA SER A 183 9.98 -5.69 -8.96
C SER A 183 10.02 -4.53 -9.96
N PHE A 184 10.93 -4.51 -10.95
CA PHE A 184 11.06 -3.35 -11.83
C PHE A 184 9.77 -3.04 -12.63
N ILE A 185 9.04 -4.06 -13.09
CA ILE A 185 7.77 -3.88 -13.81
C ILE A 185 6.72 -3.28 -12.88
N PRO A 186 6.31 -3.94 -11.77
CA PRO A 186 5.24 -3.40 -10.93
C PRO A 186 5.59 -2.01 -10.37
N VAL A 187 6.84 -1.76 -9.98
CA VAL A 187 7.31 -0.45 -9.51
C VAL A 187 7.20 0.62 -10.60
N SER A 188 7.44 0.28 -11.87
CA SER A 188 7.25 1.22 -12.99
C SER A 188 5.81 1.68 -13.16
N PHE A 189 4.83 0.90 -12.66
CA PHE A 189 3.41 1.24 -12.62
C PHE A 189 2.95 1.64 -11.20
N ALA A 190 3.88 2.11 -10.38
CA ALA A 190 3.65 2.58 -9.01
C ALA A 190 3.12 1.52 -8.01
N VAL A 191 3.21 0.24 -8.36
CA VAL A 191 2.91 -0.90 -7.47
C VAL A 191 4.22 -1.39 -6.86
N ASN A 192 4.57 -0.91 -5.67
CA ASN A 192 5.88 -1.17 -5.08
C ASN A 192 5.90 -2.20 -3.93
N GLU A 193 4.77 -2.80 -3.59
CA GLU A 193 4.66 -3.85 -2.58
C GLU A 193 5.63 -5.02 -2.81
N PRO A 194 5.82 -5.52 -4.06
CA PRO A 194 6.82 -6.57 -4.30
C PRO A 194 8.24 -6.14 -3.90
N LEU A 195 8.59 -4.87 -4.09
CA LEU A 195 9.87 -4.31 -3.67
C LEU A 195 9.95 -4.16 -2.15
N LEU A 196 8.92 -3.56 -1.54
CA LEU A 196 8.88 -3.26 -0.10
C LEU A 196 8.97 -4.52 0.74
N PHE A 197 8.30 -5.59 0.32
CA PHE A 197 8.26 -6.85 1.07
C PHE A 197 9.43 -7.78 0.74
N ALA A 198 9.91 -7.83 -0.51
CA ALA A 198 11.00 -8.74 -0.87
C ALA A 198 12.40 -8.20 -0.48
N THR A 199 12.56 -6.88 -0.36
CA THR A 199 13.81 -6.25 0.13
C THR A 199 13.78 -5.95 1.64
N PRO A 200 12.78 -6.48 2.35
CA PRO A 200 12.16 -5.86 3.53
C PRO A 200 12.56 -4.39 3.77
N ILE A 201 11.98 -3.44 3.03
CA ILE A 201 12.22 -2.00 3.25
C ILE A 201 11.49 -1.51 4.50
N ILE A 202 10.31 -2.09 4.78
CA ILE A 202 9.49 -1.78 5.95
C ILE A 202 10.28 -2.09 7.22
N LEU A 203 10.34 -1.11 8.13
CA LEU A 203 11.09 -1.15 9.39
C LEU A 203 12.59 -1.43 9.24
N ASN A 204 13.16 -1.35 8.04
CA ASN A 204 14.57 -1.57 7.82
C ASN A 204 15.35 -0.25 7.94
N PRO A 205 16.25 -0.14 8.94
CA PRO A 205 16.94 1.12 9.24
C PRO A 205 17.84 1.60 8.09
N TYR A 206 18.35 0.71 7.22
CA TYR A 206 19.11 1.11 6.04
C TYR A 206 18.26 1.98 5.10
N PHE A 207 16.97 1.69 4.98
CA PHE A 207 16.09 2.37 4.05
C PHE A 207 15.28 3.50 4.67
N PHE A 208 15.27 3.69 5.99
CA PHE A 208 14.49 4.73 6.65
C PHE A 208 14.72 6.12 6.06
N VAL A 209 16.00 6.53 6.01
CA VAL A 209 16.39 7.86 5.53
C VAL A 209 16.02 8.08 4.07
N PRO A 210 16.44 7.24 3.11
CA PRO A 210 16.10 7.48 1.70
C PRO A 210 14.60 7.35 1.43
N PHE A 211 13.90 6.41 2.09
CA PHE A 211 12.46 6.22 1.92
C PHE A 211 11.63 7.41 2.41
N LEU A 212 12.07 8.08 3.48
CA LEU A 212 11.41 9.27 4.00
C LEU A 212 11.79 10.53 3.22
N PHE A 213 13.07 10.68 2.87
CA PHE A 213 13.60 11.93 2.33
C PHE A 213 13.42 12.09 0.82
N ALA A 214 13.48 11.01 0.02
CA ALA A 214 13.32 11.11 -1.42
C ALA A 214 11.97 11.74 -1.84
N PRO A 215 10.81 11.36 -1.27
CA PRO A 215 9.55 12.04 -1.52
C PRO A 215 9.60 13.55 -1.21
N ILE A 216 10.22 13.94 -0.09
CA ILE A 216 10.33 15.33 0.35
C ILE A 216 11.18 16.13 -0.63
N ALA A 217 12.33 15.58 -1.02
CA ALA A 217 13.21 16.20 -2.02
C ALA A 217 12.47 16.39 -3.35
N ASN A 218 11.73 15.38 -3.81
CA ASN A 218 11.01 15.42 -5.07
C ASN A 218 9.94 16.53 -5.09
N VAL A 219 9.14 16.64 -4.03
CA VAL A 219 8.08 17.67 -3.98
C VAL A 219 8.65 19.08 -3.84
N TRP A 220 9.80 19.25 -3.16
CA TRP A 220 10.51 20.53 -3.13
C TRP A 220 11.07 20.93 -4.48
N ILE A 221 11.72 19.99 -5.19
CA ILE A 221 12.26 20.24 -6.53
C ILE A 221 11.11 20.59 -7.48
N PHE A 222 10.01 19.84 -7.45
CA PHE A 222 8.84 20.17 -8.28
C PHE A 222 8.30 21.56 -7.96
N LYS A 223 8.14 21.91 -6.67
CA LYS A 223 7.68 23.25 -6.27
C LYS A 223 8.63 24.34 -6.76
N PHE A 224 9.94 24.12 -6.70
CA PHE A 224 10.93 25.05 -7.26
C PHE A 224 10.75 25.23 -8.77
N PHE A 225 10.53 24.15 -9.52
CA PHE A 225 10.27 24.22 -10.96
C PHE A 225 9.00 25.03 -11.27
N VAL A 226 7.94 24.89 -10.46
CA VAL A 226 6.70 25.65 -10.65
C VAL A 226 6.87 27.11 -10.23
N ASP A 227 7.30 27.37 -9.00
CA ASP A 227 7.30 28.73 -8.43
C ASP A 227 8.40 29.62 -9.03
N VAL A 228 9.58 29.05 -9.28
CA VAL A 228 10.78 29.81 -9.69
C VAL A 228 11.02 29.69 -11.20
N LEU A 229 11.03 28.47 -11.75
CA LEU A 229 11.28 28.26 -13.18
C LEU A 229 10.04 28.45 -14.05
N LYS A 230 8.89 28.74 -13.44
CA LYS A 230 7.61 29.01 -14.10
C LYS A 230 7.12 27.84 -14.97
N MET A 231 7.45 26.61 -14.58
CA MET A 231 6.84 25.40 -15.14
C MET A 231 5.37 25.34 -14.73
N ASN A 232 4.48 24.90 -15.62
CA ASN A 232 3.11 24.60 -15.24
C ASN A 232 3.05 23.40 -14.28
N SER A 233 2.25 23.53 -13.23
CA SER A 233 1.85 22.42 -12.37
C SER A 233 0.81 21.52 -13.08
N PHE A 234 0.38 20.46 -12.39
CA PHE A 234 -0.58 19.50 -12.93
C PHE A 234 -1.94 20.14 -13.21
N MET A 235 -2.45 19.91 -14.43
CA MET A 235 -3.75 20.39 -14.92
C MET A 235 -4.62 19.26 -15.49
N TYR A 236 -4.09 18.03 -15.57
CA TYR A 236 -4.83 16.84 -15.98
C TYR A 236 -4.71 15.74 -14.93
N VAL A 237 -5.81 15.01 -14.73
CA VAL A 237 -5.83 13.81 -13.89
C VAL A 237 -5.57 12.60 -14.79
N LEU A 238 -4.50 11.87 -14.50
CA LEU A 238 -4.19 10.58 -15.13
C LEU A 238 -4.36 9.45 -14.10
N PRO A 239 -4.62 8.21 -14.54
CA PRO A 239 -4.59 7.06 -13.64
C PRO A 239 -3.26 6.99 -12.88
N TRP A 240 -3.31 6.77 -11.56
CA TRP A 240 -2.12 6.75 -10.70
C TRP A 240 -1.09 5.70 -11.13
N ALA A 241 -1.54 4.59 -11.73
CA ALA A 241 -0.69 3.52 -12.25
C ALA A 241 0.05 3.90 -13.55
N THR A 242 -0.17 5.08 -14.12
CA THR A 242 0.60 5.57 -15.27
C THR A 242 2.07 5.68 -14.88
N PRO A 243 3.03 5.18 -15.69
CA PRO A 243 4.45 5.33 -15.37
C PRO A 243 4.81 6.78 -15.11
N ALA A 244 5.38 7.05 -13.92
CA ALA A 244 5.54 8.40 -13.39
C ALA A 244 6.25 9.39 -14.33
N PRO A 245 7.33 9.03 -15.05
CA PRO A 245 7.92 9.89 -16.07
C PRO A 245 6.92 10.38 -17.14
N ILE A 246 6.05 9.49 -17.60
CA ILE A 246 5.02 9.78 -18.60
C ILE A 246 3.90 10.61 -17.94
N GLY A 247 3.45 10.20 -16.75
CA GLY A 247 2.41 10.90 -15.99
C GLY A 247 2.77 12.35 -15.66
N LEU A 248 4.03 12.61 -15.31
CA LEU A 248 4.57 13.95 -15.04
C LEU A 248 4.50 14.83 -16.30
N ILE A 249 5.03 14.34 -17.42
CA ILE A 249 5.07 15.10 -18.68
C ILE A 249 3.65 15.39 -19.19
N LEU A 250 2.79 14.37 -19.23
CA LEU A 250 1.43 14.52 -19.74
C LEU A 250 0.57 15.38 -18.80
N GLY A 251 0.68 15.15 -17.49
CA GLY A 251 -0.15 15.81 -16.47
C GLY A 251 0.11 17.31 -16.33
N THR A 252 1.32 17.77 -16.69
CA THR A 252 1.75 19.18 -16.65
C THR A 252 1.64 19.90 -18.00
N GLY A 253 1.03 19.27 -19.01
CA GLY A 253 0.78 19.89 -20.32
C GLY A 253 1.96 19.84 -21.29
N VAL A 254 2.86 18.86 -21.17
CA VAL A 254 3.95 18.56 -22.12
C VAL A 254 4.87 19.76 -22.37
N SER A 255 5.64 20.14 -21.35
CA SER A 255 6.65 21.20 -21.46
C SER A 255 8.09 20.67 -21.45
N ALA A 256 9.03 21.44 -22.01
CA ALA A 256 10.45 21.10 -21.95
C ALA A 256 10.97 21.01 -20.51
N LEU A 257 10.51 21.90 -19.63
CA LEU A 257 10.84 21.88 -18.21
C LEU A 257 10.35 20.61 -17.51
N ALA A 258 9.18 20.08 -17.89
CA ALA A 258 8.67 18.82 -17.34
C ALA A 258 9.56 17.62 -17.74
N ILE A 259 10.07 17.61 -18.97
CA ILE A 259 11.02 16.57 -19.42
C ILE A 259 12.33 16.66 -18.62
N ILE A 260 12.87 17.87 -18.46
CA ILE A 260 14.07 18.09 -17.65
C ILE A 260 13.84 17.63 -16.21
N LEU A 261 12.67 17.96 -15.63
CA LEU A 261 12.32 17.58 -14.27
C LEU A 261 12.33 16.07 -14.08
N VAL A 262 11.79 15.29 -15.02
CA VAL A 262 11.86 13.82 -14.95
C VAL A 262 13.29 13.32 -14.74
N PHE A 263 14.23 13.81 -15.53
CA PHE A 263 15.64 13.41 -15.41
C PHE A 263 16.26 13.87 -14.10
N VAL A 264 15.92 15.09 -13.64
CA VAL A 264 16.40 15.61 -12.35
C VAL A 264 15.90 14.75 -11.19
N LEU A 265 14.62 14.40 -11.15
CA LEU A 265 14.04 13.57 -10.09
C LEU A 265 14.67 12.18 -10.06
N ILE A 266 14.77 11.50 -11.22
CA ILE A 266 15.43 10.18 -11.32
C ILE A 266 16.88 10.26 -10.84
N PHE A 267 17.61 11.32 -11.20
CA PHE A 267 18.99 11.51 -10.79
C PHE A 267 19.12 11.74 -9.28
N VAL A 268 18.28 12.62 -8.71
CA VAL A 268 18.28 12.92 -7.27
C VAL A 268 17.88 11.70 -6.46
N ASP A 269 16.81 11.00 -6.84
CA ASP A 269 16.39 9.76 -6.19
C ASP A 269 17.50 8.71 -6.24
N SER A 270 18.22 8.62 -7.36
CA SER A 270 19.36 7.71 -7.49
C SER A 270 20.50 8.06 -6.53
N ILE A 271 20.81 9.35 -6.37
CA ILE A 271 21.82 9.82 -5.40
C ILE A 271 21.38 9.53 -3.97
N ILE A 272 20.11 9.75 -3.65
CA ILE A 272 19.56 9.54 -2.30
C ILE A 272 19.61 8.05 -1.95
N TYR A 273 19.18 7.16 -2.84
CA TYR A 273 19.07 5.73 -2.54
C TYR A 273 20.38 4.95 -2.63
N LEU A 274 21.24 5.24 -3.62
CA LEU A 274 22.43 4.45 -3.92
C LEU A 274 23.38 4.18 -2.73
N PRO A 275 23.73 5.15 -1.85
CA PRO A 275 24.63 4.88 -0.74
C PRO A 275 24.05 3.86 0.25
N PHE A 276 22.75 3.94 0.55
CA PHE A 276 22.06 3.03 1.46
C PHE A 276 21.90 1.64 0.86
N ILE A 277 21.60 1.57 -0.45
CA ILE A 277 21.56 0.31 -1.20
C ILE A 277 22.91 -0.39 -1.14
N LYS A 278 24.02 0.34 -1.36
CA LYS A 278 25.36 -0.24 -1.28
C LYS A 278 25.71 -0.74 0.13
N ALA A 279 25.29 -0.02 1.17
CA ALA A 279 25.50 -0.43 2.55
C ALA A 279 24.73 -1.71 2.89
N TYR A 280 23.46 -1.80 2.50
CA TYR A 280 22.64 -2.99 2.71
C TYR A 280 23.09 -4.18 1.84
N ASP A 281 23.49 -3.94 0.60
CA ASP A 281 24.04 -4.97 -0.29
C ASP A 281 25.34 -5.55 0.30
N ALA A 282 26.19 -4.72 0.92
CA ALA A 282 27.40 -5.18 1.59
C ALA A 282 27.09 -6.13 2.76
N SER A 283 26.09 -5.82 3.59
CA SER A 283 25.70 -6.72 4.68
C SER A 283 25.15 -8.05 4.16
N LEU A 284 24.35 -8.03 3.09
CA LEU A 284 23.85 -9.26 2.46
C LEU A 284 24.96 -10.11 1.85
N LEU A 285 25.99 -9.49 1.26
CA LEU A 285 27.15 -10.23 0.74
C LEU A 285 27.97 -10.89 1.84
N GLU A 286 28.07 -10.25 3.01
CA GLU A 286 28.72 -10.85 4.18
C GLU A 286 27.94 -12.08 4.66
N GLU A 287 26.62 -11.98 4.76
CA GLU A 287 25.74 -13.10 5.08
C GLU A 287 25.83 -14.24 4.05
N GLU A 288 25.85 -13.93 2.75
CA GLU A 288 25.98 -14.93 1.67
C GLU A 288 27.32 -15.67 1.73
N LYS A 289 28.41 -14.97 2.07
CA LYS A 289 29.74 -15.58 2.24
C LYS A 289 29.79 -16.49 3.47
N GLN A 290 29.23 -16.05 4.59
CA GLN A 290 29.18 -16.86 5.82
C GLN A 290 28.43 -18.17 5.59
N LYS A 291 27.27 -18.14 4.94
CA LYS A 291 26.51 -19.34 4.56
C LYS A 291 27.32 -20.29 3.67
N THR A 292 28.02 -19.74 2.67
CA THR A 292 28.85 -20.56 1.76
C THR A 292 30.03 -21.21 2.50
N SER A 293 30.60 -20.56 3.52
CA SER A 293 31.67 -21.14 4.35
C SER A 293 31.16 -22.19 5.34
N GLU A 294 29.98 -22.00 5.92
CA GLU A 294 29.34 -22.98 6.80
C GLU A 294 28.96 -24.25 6.03
N GLU A 295 28.33 -24.12 4.85
CA GLU A 295 28.00 -25.24 3.97
C GLU A 295 29.25 -26.04 3.53
N ARG A 296 30.37 -25.35 3.27
CA ARG A 296 31.66 -26.01 2.95
C ARG A 296 32.28 -26.71 4.16
N THR A 297 32.08 -26.19 5.36
CA THR A 297 32.64 -26.79 6.60
C THR A 297 31.85 -28.05 6.97
N GLU A 298 30.51 -28.01 6.85
CA GLU A 298 29.65 -29.19 7.04
C GLU A 298 29.92 -30.31 6.04
N GLN A 299 30.22 -29.98 4.77
CA GLN A 299 30.62 -30.98 3.77
C GLN A 299 32.04 -31.55 3.98
N SER A 300 32.88 -30.90 4.79
CA SER A 300 34.27 -31.32 5.05
C SER A 300 34.47 -32.15 6.32
N ASN A 301 33.45 -32.30 7.16
CA ASN A 301 33.45 -33.16 8.35
C ASN A 301 32.62 -34.43 8.12
N PRO A 302 33.20 -35.53 7.61
CA PRO A 302 32.55 -36.82 7.60
C PRO A 302 32.70 -37.47 9.00
N GLU A 303 32.10 -36.88 10.03
CA GLU A 303 31.87 -37.61 11.27
C GLU A 303 30.52 -38.32 11.20
N THR A 304 30.62 -39.64 11.25
CA THR A 304 29.55 -40.64 11.33
C THR A 304 28.43 -40.22 12.28
N VAL A 305 27.32 -39.73 11.74
CA VAL A 305 26.03 -39.75 12.45
C VAL A 305 25.28 -40.98 11.96
N SER A 306 25.11 -41.92 12.89
CA SER A 306 24.42 -43.19 12.70
C SER A 306 23.04 -42.98 12.08
N ASP A 307 22.76 -43.76 11.05
CA ASP A 307 21.42 -44.01 10.53
C ASP A 307 20.45 -44.38 11.67
N LYS A 308 19.55 -43.45 11.98
CA LYS A 308 18.21 -43.79 12.45
C LYS A 308 17.23 -43.20 11.46
N GLU A 309 17.02 -43.95 10.38
CA GLU A 309 15.81 -43.85 9.57
C GLU A 309 14.60 -44.03 10.50
N VAL A 310 13.82 -42.96 10.69
CA VAL A 310 12.41 -43.07 11.03
C VAL A 310 11.66 -42.53 9.82
N VAL A 311 11.52 -43.40 8.83
CA VAL A 311 10.60 -43.18 7.70
C VAL A 311 9.22 -43.63 8.17
N THR A 312 8.39 -42.69 8.64
CA THR A 312 6.95 -42.94 8.78
C THR A 312 6.29 -42.56 7.46
N LYS A 313 5.99 -43.55 6.62
CA LYS A 313 5.14 -43.39 5.45
C LYS A 313 3.71 -43.08 5.92
N LEU A 314 3.30 -41.81 5.88
CA LEU A 314 1.88 -41.46 5.81
C LEU A 314 1.37 -41.79 4.40
N GLY A 315 0.37 -42.67 4.31
CA GLY A 315 -0.21 -43.11 3.05
C GLY A 315 -1.00 -42.00 2.35
N ASN A 316 -0.73 -41.79 1.07
CA ASN A 316 -1.60 -41.17 0.03
C ASN A 316 -2.40 -39.89 0.32
N GLN A 317 -2.26 -39.20 1.46
CA GLN A 317 -2.91 -37.91 1.71
C GLN A 317 -1.98 -36.76 1.36
N SER A 318 -2.41 -35.94 0.41
CA SER A 318 -1.72 -34.71 0.03
C SER A 318 -2.05 -33.61 1.02
N ILE A 319 -1.05 -33.02 1.67
CA ILE A 319 -1.23 -31.92 2.63
C ILE A 319 -0.98 -30.59 1.91
N ASN A 320 -1.95 -29.69 1.93
CA ASN A 320 -1.85 -28.34 1.39
C ASN A 320 -1.64 -27.33 2.52
N VAL A 321 -0.50 -26.64 2.50
CA VAL A 321 -0.10 -25.69 3.54
C VAL A 321 -0.19 -24.25 3.01
N LEU A 322 -0.80 -23.36 3.79
CA LEU A 322 -0.78 -21.92 3.54
C LEU A 322 0.09 -21.21 4.58
N VAL A 323 1.14 -20.55 4.13
CA VAL A 323 1.96 -19.69 4.99
C VAL A 323 1.43 -18.25 4.92
N LEU A 324 1.05 -17.70 6.07
CA LEU A 324 0.57 -16.32 6.18
C LEU A 324 1.62 -15.42 6.84
N CYS A 325 1.82 -14.26 6.24
CA CYS A 325 2.71 -13.20 6.72
C CYS A 325 2.02 -11.84 6.61
N ALA A 326 2.66 -10.78 7.10
CA ALA A 326 2.18 -9.42 6.89
C ALA A 326 2.15 -9.04 5.39
N GLY A 327 3.03 -9.64 4.58
CA GLY A 327 3.04 -9.53 3.13
C GLY A 327 3.52 -10.82 2.45
N ALA A 328 3.16 -11.00 1.18
CA ALA A 328 3.37 -12.25 0.42
C ALA A 328 4.84 -12.65 0.21
N GLY A 329 5.78 -11.68 0.23
CA GLY A 329 7.21 -11.94 0.04
C GLY A 329 7.84 -12.75 1.19
N THR A 330 7.47 -12.42 2.44
CA THR A 330 7.93 -13.13 3.63
C THR A 330 7.39 -14.56 3.70
N SER A 331 6.11 -14.77 3.35
CA SER A 331 5.48 -16.09 3.37
C SER A 331 6.02 -17.00 2.30
N ALA A 332 6.49 -16.43 1.18
CA ALA A 332 7.13 -17.20 0.12
C ALA A 332 8.42 -17.91 0.59
N MET A 333 9.16 -17.36 1.56
CA MET A 333 10.39 -18.01 2.03
C MET A 333 10.12 -19.37 2.67
N LEU A 334 9.18 -19.45 3.60
CA LEU A 334 8.85 -20.73 4.24
C LEU A 334 8.05 -21.65 3.29
N ALA A 335 7.16 -21.09 2.47
CA ALA A 335 6.42 -21.88 1.49
C ALA A 335 7.38 -22.56 0.47
N ASN A 336 8.43 -21.85 0.04
CA ASN A 336 9.47 -22.40 -0.82
C ASN A 336 10.29 -23.48 -0.12
N ALA A 337 10.69 -23.26 1.15
CA ALA A 337 11.42 -24.26 1.94
C ALA A 337 10.59 -25.54 2.13
N ILE A 338 9.29 -25.44 2.38
CA ILE A 338 8.38 -26.60 2.44
C ILE A 338 8.29 -27.28 1.08
N THR A 339 8.15 -26.52 -0.02
CA THR A 339 8.06 -27.08 -1.38
C THR A 339 9.35 -27.80 -1.79
N GLU A 340 10.51 -27.25 -1.42
CA GLU A 340 11.83 -27.86 -1.63
C GLU A 340 12.00 -29.11 -0.77
N GLY A 341 11.68 -29.04 0.52
CA GLY A 341 11.73 -30.18 1.44
C GLY A 341 10.81 -31.31 1.00
N ALA A 342 9.64 -31.02 0.44
CA ALA A 342 8.72 -32.02 -0.09
C ALA A 342 9.32 -32.79 -1.27
N LYS A 343 10.05 -32.10 -2.15
CA LYS A 343 10.77 -32.74 -3.27
C LYS A 343 11.93 -33.60 -2.77
N GLU A 344 12.67 -33.15 -1.77
CA GLU A 344 13.82 -33.88 -1.22
C GLU A 344 13.42 -35.12 -0.43
N THR A 345 12.32 -35.05 0.32
CA THR A 345 11.85 -36.11 1.21
C THR A 345 10.85 -37.05 0.52
N GLY A 346 10.34 -36.69 -0.66
CA GLY A 346 9.25 -37.38 -1.33
C GLY A 346 7.90 -37.24 -0.63
N ALA A 347 7.77 -36.30 0.31
CA ALA A 347 6.52 -36.04 1.01
C ALA A 347 5.49 -35.40 0.04
N THR A 348 4.23 -35.84 0.14
CA THR A 348 3.14 -35.28 -0.68
C THR A 348 2.59 -34.01 -0.02
N ILE A 349 3.42 -32.97 0.06
CA ILE A 349 3.08 -31.69 0.68
C ILE A 349 3.22 -30.58 -0.35
N SER A 350 2.20 -29.73 -0.48
CA SER A 350 2.25 -28.50 -1.28
C SER A 350 2.15 -27.28 -0.37
N ALA A 351 2.83 -26.19 -0.73
CA ALA A 351 2.80 -24.96 0.05
C ALA A 351 2.51 -23.74 -0.81
N SER A 352 1.68 -22.84 -0.29
CA SER A 352 1.36 -21.54 -0.89
C SER A 352 1.65 -20.42 0.09
N ALA A 353 1.96 -19.24 -0.45
CA ALA A 353 2.20 -18.04 0.33
C ALA A 353 1.01 -17.09 0.22
N GLY A 354 0.64 -16.45 1.33
CA GLY A 354 -0.40 -15.44 1.38
C GLY A 354 -0.04 -14.29 2.31
N ALA A 355 -0.74 -13.17 2.14
CA ALA A 355 -0.75 -12.09 3.09
C ALA A 355 -1.93 -12.28 4.06
N TYR A 356 -1.76 -11.87 5.30
CA TYR A 356 -2.90 -11.77 6.22
C TYR A 356 -3.98 -10.86 5.60
N GLY A 357 -5.24 -11.27 5.72
CA GLY A 357 -6.37 -10.64 5.03
C GLY A 357 -6.73 -11.20 3.65
N SER A 358 -5.81 -11.87 2.93
CA SER A 358 -6.11 -12.47 1.62
C SER A 358 -6.58 -13.93 1.69
N HIS A 359 -6.69 -14.49 2.89
CA HIS A 359 -6.89 -15.93 3.10
C HIS A 359 -8.36 -16.33 3.23
N TYR A 360 -9.26 -15.42 3.56
CA TYR A 360 -10.66 -15.73 3.89
C TYR A 360 -11.38 -16.58 2.81
N GLU A 361 -11.15 -16.31 1.53
CA GLU A 361 -11.82 -17.02 0.43
C GLU A 361 -11.13 -18.33 0.02
N ILE A 362 -9.82 -18.44 0.32
CA ILE A 362 -8.96 -19.55 -0.13
C ILE A 362 -8.63 -20.54 0.98
N MET A 363 -8.80 -20.18 2.25
CA MET A 363 -8.33 -20.99 3.39
C MET A 363 -8.96 -22.38 3.42
N LYS A 364 -10.20 -22.52 2.97
CA LYS A 364 -10.92 -23.80 2.85
C LYS A 364 -10.24 -24.84 1.94
N ASN A 365 -9.27 -24.42 1.12
CA ASN A 365 -8.53 -25.29 0.21
C ASN A 365 -7.24 -25.85 0.84
N PHE A 366 -6.94 -25.49 2.10
CA PHE A 366 -5.71 -25.86 2.79
C PHE A 366 -6.01 -26.69 4.04
N ASP A 367 -5.12 -27.61 4.34
CA ASP A 367 -5.19 -28.51 5.50
C ASP A 367 -4.48 -27.92 6.72
N MET A 368 -3.51 -27.03 6.49
CA MET A 368 -2.75 -26.34 7.53
C MET A 368 -2.45 -24.89 7.16
N ILE A 369 -2.52 -24.01 8.17
CA ILE A 369 -2.05 -22.63 8.10
C ILE A 369 -0.88 -22.44 9.06
N ILE A 370 0.22 -21.85 8.56
CA ILE A 370 1.38 -21.45 9.36
C ILE A 370 1.46 -19.93 9.41
N LEU A 371 1.40 -19.37 10.61
CA LEU A 371 1.57 -17.94 10.85
C LEU A 371 3.04 -17.61 11.08
N ALA A 372 3.51 -16.62 10.33
CA ALA A 372 4.80 -16.03 10.57
C ALA A 372 4.77 -15.07 11.79
N PRO A 373 5.93 -14.77 12.38
CA PRO A 373 6.03 -14.04 13.63
C PRO A 373 5.30 -12.68 13.62
N GLN A 374 5.28 -12.00 12.47
CA GLN A 374 4.69 -10.68 12.30
C GLN A 374 3.15 -10.68 12.42
N VAL A 375 2.50 -11.82 12.16
CA VAL A 375 1.04 -11.95 12.17
C VAL A 375 0.52 -12.82 13.32
N ASN A 376 1.41 -13.23 14.23
CA ASN A 376 1.03 -14.02 15.42
C ASN A 376 0.04 -13.29 16.34
N SER A 377 0.01 -11.95 16.33
CA SER A 377 -0.99 -11.18 17.09
C SER A 377 -2.42 -11.49 16.67
N PHE A 378 -2.63 -12.05 15.47
CA PHE A 378 -3.94 -12.44 14.94
C PHE A 378 -4.26 -13.93 15.15
N TYR A 379 -3.48 -14.67 15.96
CA TYR A 379 -3.65 -16.11 16.15
C TYR A 379 -5.05 -16.48 16.63
N GLU A 380 -5.59 -15.78 17.63
CA GLU A 380 -6.92 -16.06 18.19
C GLU A 380 -8.06 -15.83 17.20
N ASP A 381 -7.89 -14.89 16.27
CA ASP A 381 -8.90 -14.61 15.25
C ASP A 381 -8.90 -15.70 14.18
N ILE A 382 -7.71 -16.07 13.67
CA ILE A 382 -7.58 -17.14 12.67
C ILE A 382 -7.97 -18.49 13.27
N LYS A 383 -7.69 -18.71 14.56
CA LYS A 383 -8.00 -19.96 15.25
C LYS A 383 -9.49 -20.29 15.20
N LYS A 384 -10.36 -19.29 15.35
CA LYS A 384 -11.82 -19.47 15.25
C LYS A 384 -12.22 -19.98 13.87
N ASP A 385 -11.65 -19.40 12.83
CA ASP A 385 -11.93 -19.76 11.44
C ASP A 385 -11.35 -21.14 11.09
N THR A 386 -10.14 -21.45 11.54
CA THR A 386 -9.50 -22.75 11.29
C THR A 386 -10.18 -23.88 12.06
N ASP A 387 -10.56 -23.66 13.32
CA ASP A 387 -11.26 -24.65 14.14
C ASP A 387 -12.65 -24.99 13.54
N ALA A 388 -13.35 -23.98 12.98
CA ALA A 388 -14.62 -24.19 12.28
C ALA A 388 -14.49 -24.99 10.98
N LEU A 389 -13.34 -24.92 10.31
CA LEU A 389 -13.06 -25.61 9.05
C LEU A 389 -12.25 -26.91 9.22
N GLY A 390 -11.84 -27.27 10.44
CA GLY A 390 -11.01 -28.43 10.72
C GLY A 390 -9.55 -28.29 10.24
N ILE A 391 -9.08 -27.07 10.02
CA ILE A 391 -7.74 -26.74 9.51
C ILE A 391 -6.77 -26.66 10.69
N LYS A 392 -5.56 -27.22 10.54
CA LYS A 392 -4.51 -27.11 11.56
C LYS A 392 -3.89 -25.70 11.55
N LEU A 393 -3.63 -25.13 12.72
CA LEU A 393 -3.01 -23.80 12.84
C LEU A 393 -1.72 -23.86 13.67
N ALA A 394 -0.62 -23.41 13.10
CA ALA A 394 0.65 -23.23 13.77
C ALA A 394 1.07 -21.76 13.78
N ALA A 395 1.62 -21.29 14.90
CA ALA A 395 2.27 -19.99 15.01
C ALA A 395 3.75 -20.20 15.30
N THR A 396 4.60 -19.50 14.54
CA THR A 396 6.06 -19.65 14.64
C THR A 396 6.67 -18.47 15.37
N LYS A 397 7.71 -18.71 16.18
CA LYS A 397 8.51 -17.62 16.76
C LYS A 397 9.57 -17.12 15.78
N GLY A 398 10.09 -15.91 15.98
CA GLY A 398 11.10 -15.29 15.11
C GLY A 398 12.26 -16.23 14.72
N ALA A 399 12.95 -16.78 15.71
CA ALA A 399 14.08 -17.69 15.49
C ALA A 399 13.67 -19.03 14.85
N GLU A 400 12.50 -19.55 15.22
CA GLU A 400 11.95 -20.80 14.69
C GLU A 400 11.57 -20.67 13.22
N TYR A 401 10.87 -19.59 12.86
CA TYR A 401 10.51 -19.31 11.47
C TYR A 401 11.75 -19.21 10.58
N ILE A 402 12.76 -18.46 11.03
CA ILE A 402 14.03 -18.34 10.30
C ILE A 402 14.71 -19.70 10.15
N LYS A 403 14.72 -20.53 11.20
CA LYS A 403 15.26 -21.90 11.12
C LYS A 403 14.52 -22.73 10.07
N LEU A 404 13.18 -22.74 10.09
CA LEU A 404 12.37 -23.50 9.15
C LEU A 404 12.53 -23.01 7.70
N THR A 405 12.75 -21.72 7.48
CA THR A 405 13.03 -21.19 6.12
C THR A 405 14.39 -21.61 5.56
N ARG A 406 15.29 -22.11 6.40
CA ARG A 406 16.67 -22.49 6.05
C ARG A 406 16.92 -24.00 6.10
N ASP A 407 15.97 -24.76 6.63
CA ASP A 407 16.05 -26.21 6.81
C ASP A 407 14.81 -26.87 6.16
N PRO A 408 14.85 -27.16 4.84
CA PRO A 408 13.72 -27.74 4.11
C PRO A 408 13.22 -29.06 4.72
N LYS A 409 14.12 -29.93 5.21
CA LYS A 409 13.74 -31.17 5.88
C LYS A 409 13.07 -30.90 7.23
N GLY A 410 13.64 -29.99 8.01
CA GLY A 410 13.04 -29.52 9.27
C GLY A 410 11.66 -28.88 9.07
N ALA A 411 11.45 -28.16 7.97
CA ALA A 411 10.15 -27.61 7.59
C ALA A 411 9.10 -28.70 7.34
N ILE A 412 9.48 -29.80 6.68
CA ILE A 412 8.60 -30.96 6.49
C ILE A 412 8.32 -31.67 7.81
N SER A 413 9.34 -31.94 8.63
CA SER A 413 9.16 -32.53 9.95
C SER A 413 8.26 -31.67 10.85
N PHE A 414 8.38 -30.34 10.76
CA PHE A 414 7.50 -29.42 11.46
C PHE A 414 6.06 -29.56 11.00
N VAL A 415 5.79 -29.56 9.69
CA VAL A 415 4.43 -29.75 9.17
C VAL A 415 3.85 -31.10 9.61
N LEU A 416 4.58 -32.19 9.45
CA LEU A 416 4.11 -33.54 9.77
C LEU A 416 3.78 -33.70 11.26
N SER A 417 4.50 -33.01 12.15
CA SER A 417 4.23 -33.06 13.60
C SER A 417 2.82 -32.60 14.02
N TYR A 418 2.07 -31.93 13.15
CA TYR A 418 0.66 -31.54 13.38
C TYR A 418 -0.37 -32.53 12.81
N PHE A 419 0.08 -33.54 12.08
CA PHE A 419 -0.73 -34.59 11.44
C PHE A 419 -0.42 -36.00 11.95
N ASP A 420 0.62 -36.15 12.78
CA ASP A 420 0.96 -37.40 13.50
C ASP A 420 0.01 -37.72 14.66
#